data_AF-A0A397AX76-F1
#
_entry.id   AF-A0A397AX76-F1
#
_cell.length_a   1.000
_cell.length_b   1.000
_cell.length_c   1.000
_cell.angle_alpha   90.00
_cell.angle_beta   90.00
_cell.angle_gamma   90.00
#
_symmetry.space_group_name_H-M   'P 1'
#
loop_
_entity.id
_entity.type
_entity.pdbx_description
1 polymer ?
#
loop_
_entity_poly.entity_id
_entity_poly.type
_entity_poly.pdbx_seq_one_letter_code
_entity_poly.pdbx_strand_id
1 'polypeptide(L)'
;MANQAAFQLDCPLFYKDQILDQQKDYLCCTEDQYRTMQTQYRMIGGLCDVSKQVLQNVWCNYACHPSQTLFMDVNQVHWYPSSTNASQSFPAIEEATYYVGDDYARDIYESSKGDLIAKVLCSPQAGCNSGLGLLKKMGEYQFNGIGSPNQVNFVAASSMAKEDKCSCDGNSPNASCILPLDGTLPTCAGVCGSVCAASPTPLAYTPGCNHAKTSGTTNWSAAPPMDSTWESLYEYMDEPLTDSSAINIANVVGCLVLWALVCGALVYVYRNIQPSNPVETQNTSLMESLVSRAMA
;
A
#
# COMPACT_ATOMS: atom_id res chain seq x y z
N MET A 1 -10.65 -2.52 -13.84
CA MET A 1 -11.08 -1.12 -13.59
C MET A 1 -11.22 -0.72 -12.11
N ALA A 2 -11.23 -1.64 -11.13
CA ALA A 2 -11.37 -1.26 -9.70
C ALA A 2 -10.04 -0.89 -9.00
N ASN A 3 -8.90 -1.45 -9.43
CA ASN A 3 -7.64 -1.30 -8.72
C ASN A 3 -6.97 0.08 -8.95
N GLN A 4 -7.03 0.63 -10.16
CA GLN A 4 -6.46 1.95 -10.48
C GLN A 4 -7.10 3.09 -9.68
N ALA A 5 -8.44 3.11 -9.59
CA ALA A 5 -9.16 4.10 -8.80
C ALA A 5 -8.85 3.96 -7.30
N ALA A 6 -8.71 2.73 -6.80
CA ALA A 6 -8.26 2.50 -5.44
C ALA A 6 -6.83 2.99 -5.23
N PHE A 7 -5.92 2.74 -6.18
CA PHE A 7 -4.52 3.16 -6.10
C PHE A 7 -4.39 4.68 -6.03
N GLN A 8 -5.20 5.41 -6.82
CA GLN A 8 -5.26 6.87 -6.76
C GLN A 8 -5.68 7.39 -5.37
N LEU A 9 -6.59 6.67 -4.69
CA LEU A 9 -7.05 7.04 -3.34
C LEU A 9 -6.03 6.67 -2.26
N ASP A 10 -5.35 5.54 -2.39
CA ASP A 10 -4.43 5.02 -1.38
C ASP A 10 -3.01 5.60 -1.52
N CYS A 11 -2.61 6.02 -2.72
CA CYS A 11 -1.31 6.61 -3.05
C CYS A 11 -1.44 7.98 -3.74
N PRO A 12 -2.17 8.97 -3.18
CA PRO A 12 -2.53 10.19 -3.90
C PRO A 12 -1.34 11.10 -4.24
N LEU A 13 -0.34 11.20 -3.34
CA LEU A 13 0.85 12.00 -3.58
C LEU A 13 1.72 11.40 -4.68
N PHE A 14 1.96 10.09 -4.61
CA PHE A 14 2.67 9.33 -5.64
C PHE A 14 1.95 9.43 -6.99
N TYR A 15 0.63 9.22 -7.02
CA TYR A 15 -0.15 9.29 -8.26
C TYR A 15 -0.07 10.67 -8.90
N LYS A 16 -0.17 11.73 -8.09
CA LYS A 16 -0.02 13.09 -8.58
C LYS A 16 1.36 13.30 -9.21
N ASP A 17 2.43 12.98 -8.49
CA ASP A 17 3.78 13.24 -8.95
C ASP A 17 4.16 12.39 -10.17
N GLN A 18 3.96 11.07 -10.09
CA GLN A 18 4.47 10.14 -11.11
C GLN A 18 3.55 10.03 -12.33
N ILE A 19 2.24 9.97 -12.12
CA ILE A 19 1.28 9.72 -13.21
C ILE A 19 0.78 11.04 -13.82
N LEU A 20 0.38 12.01 -12.99
CA LEU A 20 -0.19 13.25 -13.52
C LEU A 20 0.88 14.25 -13.96
N ASP A 21 1.87 14.50 -13.10
CA ASP A 21 2.85 15.56 -13.31
C ASP A 21 4.00 15.06 -14.22
N GLN A 22 4.53 13.86 -13.98
CA GLN A 22 5.62 13.26 -14.78
C GLN A 22 5.16 12.38 -15.95
N GLN A 23 3.86 12.13 -16.09
CA GLN A 23 3.27 11.33 -17.18
C GLN A 23 3.97 9.98 -17.38
N LYS A 24 4.28 9.27 -16.29
CA LYS A 24 4.83 7.93 -16.36
C LYS A 24 3.75 6.93 -16.73
N ASP A 25 4.01 6.17 -17.79
CA ASP A 25 3.09 5.15 -18.30
C ASP A 25 3.24 3.78 -17.61
N TYR A 26 4.25 3.62 -16.75
CA TYR A 26 4.56 2.35 -16.09
C TYR A 26 4.88 2.52 -14.59
N LEU A 27 4.60 1.46 -13.83
CA LEU A 27 4.85 1.33 -12.39
C LEU A 27 5.62 0.04 -12.10
N CYS A 28 6.41 0.01 -11.02
CA CYS A 28 7.22 -1.16 -10.64
C CYS A 28 6.49 -2.15 -9.70
N CYS A 29 5.16 -2.07 -9.59
CA CYS A 29 4.37 -2.98 -8.77
C CYS A 29 3.24 -3.67 -9.53
N THR A 30 2.97 -4.92 -9.16
CA THR A 30 1.82 -5.68 -9.66
C THR A 30 0.56 -5.38 -8.87
N GLU A 31 -0.61 -5.75 -9.42
CA GLU A 31 -1.88 -5.60 -8.70
C GLU A 31 -1.92 -6.39 -7.38
N ASP A 32 -1.26 -7.54 -7.31
CA ASP A 32 -1.21 -8.37 -6.10
C ASP A 32 -0.30 -7.78 -5.02
N GLN A 33 0.84 -7.21 -5.42
CA GLN A 33 1.70 -6.44 -4.51
C GLN A 33 0.93 -5.23 -3.96
N TYR A 34 0.20 -4.52 -4.82
CA TYR A 34 -0.65 -3.42 -4.40
C TYR A 34 -1.75 -3.86 -3.41
N ARG A 35 -2.46 -4.97 -3.66
CA ARG A 35 -3.50 -5.49 -2.75
C ARG A 35 -2.96 -5.85 -1.38
N THR A 36 -1.78 -6.45 -1.35
CA THR A 36 -1.07 -6.79 -0.11
C THR A 36 -0.72 -5.51 0.66
N MET A 37 -0.15 -4.53 -0.02
CA MET A 37 0.20 -3.22 0.53
C MET A 37 -1.02 -2.44 1.03
N GLN A 38 -2.13 -2.44 0.27
CA GLN A 38 -3.39 -1.81 0.63
C GLN A 38 -3.95 -2.36 1.95
N THR A 39 -3.82 -3.67 2.18
CA THR A 39 -4.29 -4.30 3.43
C THR A 39 -3.51 -3.75 4.63
N GLN A 40 -2.21 -3.53 4.48
CA GLN A 40 -1.35 -2.93 5.51
C GLN A 40 -1.73 -1.47 5.76
N TYR A 41 -1.93 -0.68 4.69
CA TYR A 41 -2.32 0.73 4.80
C TYR A 41 -3.66 0.97 5.47
N ARG A 42 -4.64 0.09 5.26
CA ARG A 42 -5.97 0.27 5.86
C ARG A 42 -5.98 0.02 7.37
N MET A 43 -4.94 -0.62 7.92
CA MET A 43 -4.74 -0.71 9.36
C MET A 43 -4.21 0.60 9.97
N ILE A 44 -3.71 1.51 9.14
CA ILE A 44 -3.12 2.77 9.55
C ILE A 44 -4.25 3.79 9.82
N GLY A 45 -4.68 3.90 11.07
CA GLY A 45 -5.70 4.85 11.53
C GLY A 45 -5.12 6.20 11.93
N GLY A 46 -5.59 7.29 11.31
CA GLY A 46 -5.20 8.68 11.59
C GLY A 46 -6.37 9.64 11.45
N LEU A 47 -6.29 10.79 12.11
CA LEU A 47 -7.30 11.85 12.06
C LEU A 47 -6.95 12.94 11.05
N CYS A 48 -5.71 12.98 10.56
CA CYS A 48 -5.24 13.94 9.57
C CYS A 48 -4.95 13.24 8.24
N ASP A 49 -5.69 13.58 7.20
CA ASP A 49 -5.48 13.00 5.87
C ASP A 49 -4.08 13.27 5.33
N VAL A 50 -3.52 14.47 5.58
CA VAL A 50 -2.16 14.81 5.15
C VAL A 50 -1.13 13.87 5.79
N SER A 51 -1.24 13.64 7.10
CA SER A 51 -0.39 12.72 7.85
C SER A 51 -0.44 11.30 7.28
N LYS A 52 -1.66 10.81 7.01
CA LYS A 52 -1.86 9.51 6.38
C LYS A 52 -1.21 9.44 5.00
N GLN A 53 -1.44 10.45 4.16
CA GLN A 53 -0.90 10.50 2.80
C GLN A 53 0.63 10.52 2.76
N VAL A 54 1.29 11.30 3.63
CA VAL A 54 2.77 11.34 3.65
C VAL A 54 3.37 10.00 4.11
N LEU A 55 2.73 9.32 5.07
CA LEU A 55 3.18 8.00 5.54
C LEU A 55 2.95 6.91 4.50
N GLN A 56 1.80 6.91 3.82
CA GLN A 56 1.53 6.00 2.71
C GLN A 56 2.48 6.23 1.54
N ASN A 57 2.83 7.49 1.26
CA ASN A 57 3.70 7.85 0.15
C ASN A 57 5.07 7.17 0.23
N VAL A 58 5.65 6.99 1.42
CA VAL A 58 6.92 6.27 1.61
C VAL A 58 6.87 4.89 0.97
N TRP A 59 5.81 4.16 1.28
CA TRP A 59 5.61 2.78 0.87
C TRP A 59 5.12 2.67 -0.57
N CYS A 60 4.33 3.62 -1.06
CA CYS A 60 3.97 3.70 -2.48
C CYS A 60 5.22 3.90 -3.34
N ASN A 61 6.15 4.74 -2.89
CA ASN A 61 7.44 4.91 -3.57
C ASN A 61 8.32 3.66 -3.46
N TYR A 62 8.39 3.04 -2.28
CA TYR A 62 9.14 1.80 -2.07
C TYR A 62 8.71 0.67 -3.03
N ALA A 63 7.40 0.48 -3.17
CA ALA A 63 6.87 -0.66 -3.90
C ALA A 63 6.69 -0.40 -5.41
N CYS A 64 6.30 0.82 -5.79
CA CYS A 64 5.78 1.09 -7.13
C CYS A 64 6.58 2.11 -7.94
N HIS A 65 7.58 2.78 -7.37
CA HIS A 65 8.26 3.87 -8.07
C HIS A 65 9.05 3.36 -9.29
N PRO A 66 8.84 3.95 -10.49
CA PRO A 66 9.46 3.48 -11.73
C PRO A 66 11.00 3.57 -11.73
N SER A 67 11.55 4.42 -10.86
CA SER A 67 13.00 4.57 -10.67
C SER A 67 13.46 4.20 -9.26
N GLN A 68 12.80 3.22 -8.62
CA GLN A 68 13.15 2.76 -7.26
C GLN A 68 14.63 2.39 -7.10
N THR A 69 15.27 1.89 -8.17
CA THR A 69 16.69 1.51 -8.19
C THR A 69 17.64 2.70 -8.01
N LEU A 70 17.18 3.94 -8.16
CA LEU A 70 18.01 5.12 -7.93
C LEU A 70 18.16 5.46 -6.45
N PHE A 71 17.23 5.06 -5.59
CA PHE A 71 17.20 5.40 -4.16
C PHE A 71 17.09 4.19 -3.25
N MET A 72 17.22 2.98 -3.78
CA MET A 72 17.09 1.75 -3.02
C MET A 72 18.13 0.71 -3.44
N ASP A 73 18.81 0.14 -2.46
CA ASP A 73 19.68 -1.03 -2.62
C ASP A 73 19.04 -2.25 -1.98
N VAL A 74 19.13 -3.39 -2.64
CA VAL A 74 18.72 -4.68 -2.07
C VAL A 74 19.91 -5.32 -1.37
N ASN A 75 19.83 -5.46 -0.05
CA ASN A 75 20.93 -6.00 0.77
C ASN A 75 20.86 -7.53 0.86
N GLN A 76 19.64 -8.08 0.98
CA GLN A 76 19.43 -9.51 1.15
C GLN A 76 18.18 -9.97 0.41
N VAL A 77 18.31 -11.10 -0.29
CA VAL A 77 17.21 -11.81 -0.92
C VAL A 77 17.09 -13.22 -0.39
N HIS A 78 15.86 -13.71 -0.29
CA HIS A 78 15.57 -15.12 -0.06
C HIS A 78 14.84 -15.69 -1.28
N TRP A 79 15.17 -16.93 -1.64
CA TRP A 79 14.57 -17.60 -2.78
C TRP A 79 13.48 -18.55 -2.29
N TYR A 80 12.23 -18.17 -2.52
CA TYR A 80 11.10 -19.02 -2.16
C TYR A 80 10.76 -19.95 -3.33
N PRO A 81 10.62 -21.27 -3.09
CA PRO A 81 10.20 -22.18 -4.15
C PRO A 81 8.77 -21.85 -4.58
N SER A 82 8.50 -21.98 -5.88
CA SER A 82 7.14 -21.87 -6.39
C SER A 82 6.27 -22.96 -5.76
N SER A 83 5.06 -22.58 -5.34
CA SER A 83 4.07 -23.52 -4.80
C SER A 83 3.58 -24.51 -5.85
N THR A 84 3.77 -24.22 -7.14
CA THR A 84 3.30 -25.04 -8.27
C THR A 84 4.42 -25.76 -9.01
N ASN A 85 5.68 -25.32 -8.88
CA ASN A 85 6.82 -25.91 -9.56
C ASN A 85 8.09 -25.87 -8.68
N ALA A 86 8.48 -27.01 -8.12
CA ALA A 86 9.64 -27.11 -7.22
C ALA A 86 11.00 -26.79 -7.89
N SER A 87 11.07 -26.77 -9.22
CA SER A 87 12.27 -26.37 -9.97
C SER A 87 12.35 -24.86 -10.22
N GLN A 88 11.34 -24.09 -9.81
CA GLN A 88 11.30 -22.64 -9.93
C GLN A 88 11.34 -22.00 -8.53
N SER A 89 12.12 -20.95 -8.40
CA SER A 89 12.18 -20.14 -7.18
C SER A 89 12.14 -18.67 -7.53
N PHE A 90 11.44 -17.89 -6.72
CA PHE A 90 11.31 -16.44 -6.90
C PHE A 90 12.07 -15.71 -5.80
N PRO A 91 12.85 -14.66 -6.13
CA PRO A 91 13.53 -13.88 -5.14
C PRO A 91 12.52 -12.98 -4.43
N ALA A 92 12.58 -12.95 -3.11
CA ALA A 92 11.90 -11.98 -2.27
C ALA A 92 12.96 -11.18 -1.51
N ILE A 93 12.73 -9.88 -1.39
CA ILE A 93 13.61 -8.98 -0.65
C ILE A 93 13.37 -9.21 0.85
N GLU A 94 14.40 -9.62 1.57
CA GLU A 94 14.38 -9.75 3.02
C GLU A 94 14.90 -8.47 3.69
N GLU A 95 15.89 -7.83 3.06
CA GLU A 95 16.48 -6.59 3.54
C GLU A 95 16.81 -5.63 2.39
N ALA A 96 16.44 -4.37 2.53
CA ALA A 96 16.79 -3.29 1.60
C ALA A 96 17.25 -2.03 2.35
N THR A 97 18.10 -1.24 1.71
CA THR A 97 18.45 0.12 2.14
C THR A 97 17.68 1.13 1.31
N TYR A 98 17.03 2.09 1.95
CA TYR A 98 16.24 3.14 1.31
C TYR A 98 16.82 4.51 1.65
N TYR A 99 17.37 5.18 0.63
CA TYR A 99 17.99 6.49 0.77
C TYR A 99 16.96 7.61 0.58
N VAL A 100 16.92 8.54 1.53
CA VAL A 100 15.95 9.65 1.55
C VAL A 100 16.64 10.98 1.81
N GLY A 101 16.08 12.06 1.28
CA GLY A 101 16.48 13.41 1.66
C GLY A 101 16.22 13.69 3.13
N ASP A 102 17.09 14.49 3.76
CA ASP A 102 16.95 14.87 5.17
C ASP A 102 15.64 15.61 5.43
N ASP A 103 15.30 16.55 4.53
CA ASP A 103 14.10 17.37 4.66
C ASP A 103 12.84 16.58 4.31
N TYR A 104 12.90 15.65 3.34
CA TYR A 104 11.82 14.69 3.11
C TYR A 104 11.51 13.87 4.37
N ALA A 105 12.53 13.29 5.00
CA ALA A 105 12.36 12.49 6.22
C ALA A 105 11.83 13.34 7.38
N ARG A 106 12.36 14.56 7.55
CA ARG A 106 11.88 15.53 8.54
C ARG A 106 10.41 15.85 8.31
N ASP A 107 10.00 16.16 7.09
CA ASP A 107 8.64 16.61 6.78
C ASP A 107 7.61 15.48 6.97
N ILE A 108 7.98 14.22 6.69
CA ILE A 108 7.15 13.06 7.07
C ILE A 108 6.85 13.08 8.57
N TYR A 109 7.87 13.27 9.39
CA TYR A 109 7.70 13.30 10.85
C TYR A 109 6.93 14.53 11.31
N GLU A 110 7.29 15.73 10.85
CA GLU A 110 6.64 16.98 11.24
C GLU A 110 5.15 16.98 10.89
N SER A 111 4.79 16.47 9.70
CA SER A 111 3.39 16.38 9.25
C SER A 111 2.58 15.29 9.95
N SER A 112 3.21 14.34 10.64
CA SER A 112 2.52 13.19 11.24
C SER A 112 2.62 13.07 12.77
N LYS A 113 3.65 13.64 13.41
CA LYS A 113 3.95 13.45 14.85
C LYS A 113 2.81 13.82 15.81
N GLY A 114 1.93 14.73 15.40
CA GLY A 114 0.77 15.16 16.19
C GLY A 114 -0.41 14.17 16.12
N ASP A 115 -0.49 13.42 15.04
CA ASP A 115 -1.59 12.52 14.74
C ASP A 115 -1.44 11.17 15.45
N LEU A 116 -2.56 10.52 15.72
CA LEU A 116 -2.65 9.24 16.43
C LEU A 116 -1.87 8.14 15.69
N ILE A 117 -1.92 8.16 14.36
CA ILE A 117 -1.20 7.28 13.45
C ILE A 117 0.29 7.13 13.78
N ALA A 118 1.02 8.25 13.90
CA ALA A 118 2.44 8.25 14.22
C ALA A 118 2.67 7.81 15.66
N LYS A 119 1.80 8.21 16.60
CA LYS A 119 1.87 7.80 18.01
C LYS A 119 1.66 6.30 18.22
N VAL A 120 0.78 5.68 17.42
CA VAL A 120 0.52 4.23 17.43
C VAL A 120 1.67 3.47 16.78
N LEU A 121 2.21 3.97 15.66
CA LEU A 121 3.39 3.39 15.01
C LEU A 121 4.59 3.37 15.95
N CYS A 122 4.84 4.49 16.63
CA CYS A 122 5.97 4.59 17.54
C CYS A 122 5.89 5.82 18.45
N SER A 123 6.16 5.64 19.74
CA SER A 123 6.27 6.74 20.68
C SER A 123 7.65 7.44 20.59
N PRO A 124 7.75 8.72 20.96
CA PRO A 124 9.05 9.40 21.05
C PRO A 124 10.04 8.69 21.98
N GLN A 125 9.55 8.05 23.05
CA GLN A 125 10.36 7.27 23.99
C GLN A 125 10.94 5.99 23.36
N ALA A 126 10.31 5.47 22.30
CA ALA A 126 10.80 4.32 21.53
C ALA A 126 11.74 4.72 20.38
N GLY A 127 12.19 5.99 20.33
CA GLY A 127 13.16 6.49 19.36
C GLY A 127 12.55 7.26 18.18
N CYS A 128 11.24 7.52 18.16
CA CYS A 128 10.58 8.28 17.08
C CYS A 128 10.43 9.75 17.45
N ASN A 129 11.57 10.38 17.70
CA ASN A 129 11.70 11.81 17.97
C ASN A 129 12.27 12.60 16.77
N SER A 130 12.39 11.94 15.61
CA SER A 130 12.92 12.50 14.37
C SER A 130 12.33 11.77 13.15
N GLY A 131 12.49 12.38 11.97
CA GLY A 131 12.19 11.77 10.66
C GLY A 131 12.74 10.36 10.51
N LEU A 132 14.06 10.24 10.67
CA LEU A 132 14.74 8.96 10.53
C LEU A 132 14.35 7.96 11.64
N GLY A 133 14.07 8.43 12.85
CA GLY A 133 13.60 7.58 13.95
C GLY A 133 12.24 6.93 13.64
N LEU A 134 11.29 7.72 13.12
CA LEU A 134 9.99 7.22 12.68
C LEU A 134 10.13 6.26 11.50
N LEU A 135 10.90 6.64 10.47
CA LEU A 135 11.14 5.80 9.30
C LEU A 135 11.81 4.49 9.66
N LYS A 136 12.79 4.51 10.58
CA LYS A 136 13.43 3.30 11.10
C LYS A 136 12.40 2.34 11.70
N LYS A 137 11.44 2.83 12.49
CA LYS A 137 10.38 1.98 13.04
C LYS A 137 9.40 1.47 12.00
N MET A 138 9.07 2.31 11.02
CA MET A 138 8.27 1.87 9.87
C MET A 138 8.98 0.75 9.10
N GLY A 139 10.30 0.85 8.93
CA GLY A 139 11.14 -0.13 8.23
C GLY A 139 11.50 -1.39 9.01
N GLU A 140 11.23 -1.45 10.31
CA GLU A 140 11.47 -2.68 11.09
C GLU A 140 10.54 -3.80 10.60
N TYR A 141 11.13 -4.96 10.36
CA TYR A 141 10.37 -6.17 10.02
C TYR A 141 9.36 -6.50 11.13
N GLN A 142 8.07 -6.59 10.77
CA GLN A 142 6.98 -6.89 11.69
C GLN A 142 6.07 -7.96 11.09
N PHE A 143 6.21 -9.21 11.55
CA PHE A 143 5.33 -10.30 11.13
C PHE A 143 3.90 -10.08 11.67
N ASN A 144 2.92 -9.92 10.77
CA ASN A 144 1.51 -9.66 11.09
C ASN A 144 1.25 -8.41 11.96
N GLY A 145 2.12 -7.40 11.88
CA GLY A 145 2.02 -6.15 12.63
C GLY A 145 1.92 -4.91 11.75
N ILE A 146 1.89 -3.74 12.39
CA ILE A 146 2.00 -2.45 11.71
C ILE A 146 3.49 -2.13 11.56
N GLY A 147 4.04 -2.34 10.37
CA GLY A 147 5.45 -2.14 10.04
C GLY A 147 5.75 -2.65 8.63
N SER A 148 7.01 -2.97 8.34
CA SER A 148 7.43 -3.43 7.03
C SER A 148 7.34 -4.96 6.92
N PRO A 149 6.89 -5.52 5.77
CA PRO A 149 6.91 -6.96 5.53
C PRO A 149 8.32 -7.54 5.37
N ASN A 150 9.33 -6.70 5.21
CA ASN A 150 10.76 -7.02 5.13
C ASN A 150 11.58 -5.94 5.86
N GLN A 151 12.84 -6.17 6.18
CA GLN A 151 13.66 -5.14 6.84
C GLN A 151 14.01 -4.03 5.83
N VAL A 152 13.70 -2.78 6.18
CA VAL A 152 14.03 -1.60 5.37
C VAL A 152 14.84 -0.62 6.22
N ASN A 153 16.09 -0.42 5.82
CA ASN A 153 17.04 0.46 6.49
C ASN A 153 17.02 1.84 5.81
N PHE A 154 16.48 2.84 6.50
CA PHE A 154 16.48 4.19 5.99
C PHE A 154 17.83 4.88 6.22
N VAL A 155 18.36 5.53 5.20
CA VAL A 155 19.61 6.30 5.25
C VAL A 155 19.34 7.72 4.76
N ALA A 156 19.69 8.70 5.59
CA ALA A 156 19.53 10.10 5.24
C ALA A 156 20.65 10.55 4.30
N ALA A 157 20.32 11.39 3.32
CA ALA A 157 21.26 11.91 2.35
C ALA A 157 22.49 12.54 3.04
N SER A 158 22.34 13.34 4.09
CA SER A 158 23.45 13.96 4.82
C SER A 158 24.50 12.97 5.35
N SER A 159 24.13 11.71 5.60
CA SER A 159 25.02 10.67 6.10
C SER A 159 25.82 9.95 5.02
N MET A 160 25.43 10.10 3.74
CA MET A 160 26.11 9.47 2.61
C MET A 160 27.36 10.27 2.19
N ALA A 161 28.38 9.55 1.71
CA ALA A 161 29.55 10.17 1.11
C ALA A 161 29.16 10.97 -0.15
N LYS A 162 29.94 12.01 -0.48
CA LYS A 162 29.57 12.92 -1.58
C LYS A 162 29.66 12.23 -2.93
N GLU A 163 30.64 11.35 -3.08
CA GLU A 163 30.92 10.52 -4.25
C GLU A 163 29.84 9.48 -4.55
N ASP A 164 29.09 9.05 -3.53
CA ASP A 164 28.00 8.07 -3.68
C ASP A 164 26.69 8.73 -4.10
N LYS A 165 26.56 10.06 -3.97
CA LYS A 165 25.34 10.79 -4.33
C LYS A 165 25.33 11.20 -5.80
N CYS A 166 24.21 10.95 -6.46
CA CYS A 166 23.95 11.47 -7.78
C CYS A 166 23.85 12.99 -7.79
N SER A 167 24.13 13.59 -8.95
CA SER A 167 23.89 14.99 -9.22
C SER A 167 22.41 15.22 -9.55
N CYS A 168 21.80 16.27 -9.00
CA CYS A 168 20.40 16.61 -9.23
C CYS A 168 20.09 16.98 -10.69
N ASP A 169 21.12 17.41 -11.43
CA ASP A 169 21.00 17.77 -12.85
C ASP A 169 21.16 16.56 -13.79
N GLY A 170 21.25 15.35 -13.24
CA GLY A 170 21.46 14.11 -13.98
C GLY A 170 22.90 13.90 -14.48
N ASN A 171 23.79 14.89 -14.32
CA ASN A 171 25.19 14.80 -14.74
C ASN A 171 26.04 14.17 -13.63
N SER A 172 25.78 12.89 -13.36
CA SER A 172 26.58 12.14 -12.40
C SER A 172 27.82 11.56 -13.08
N PRO A 173 29.03 11.75 -12.52
CA PRO A 173 30.25 11.12 -13.04
C PRO A 173 30.27 9.60 -12.81
N ASN A 174 29.43 9.11 -11.89
CA ASN A 174 29.27 7.70 -11.57
C ASN A 174 27.86 7.23 -12.00
N ALA A 175 27.79 6.18 -12.81
CA ALA A 175 26.52 5.57 -13.22
C ALA A 175 25.84 4.77 -12.10
N SER A 176 26.60 4.38 -11.06
CA SER A 176 26.13 3.63 -9.88
C SER A 176 25.94 4.52 -8.65
N CYS A 177 25.77 5.83 -8.84
CA CYS A 177 25.43 6.71 -7.74
C CYS A 177 23.98 6.47 -7.26
N ILE A 178 23.72 6.91 -6.04
CA ILE A 178 22.39 6.91 -5.42
C ILE A 178 21.82 8.32 -5.47
N LEU A 179 20.60 8.45 -5.97
CA LEU A 179 19.80 9.67 -5.94
C LEU A 179 18.75 9.52 -4.84
N PRO A 180 18.97 10.02 -3.60
CA PRO A 180 18.03 9.84 -2.51
C PRO A 180 16.63 10.35 -2.89
N LEU A 181 15.58 9.63 -2.48
CA LEU A 181 14.22 10.10 -2.69
C LEU A 181 13.99 11.35 -1.86
N ASP A 182 13.75 12.46 -2.53
CA ASP A 182 13.75 13.76 -1.88
C ASP A 182 12.76 14.73 -2.53
N GLY A 183 11.46 14.51 -2.29
CA GLY A 183 10.39 15.37 -2.79
C GLY A 183 9.86 16.34 -1.73
N THR A 184 9.35 17.50 -2.15
CA THR A 184 8.59 18.38 -1.25
C THR A 184 7.25 17.74 -0.91
N LEU A 185 6.96 17.58 0.38
CA LEU A 185 5.72 16.99 0.87
C LEU A 185 4.72 18.07 1.31
N PRO A 186 3.40 17.78 1.26
CA PRO A 186 2.41 18.67 1.83
C PRO A 186 2.57 18.78 3.36
N THR A 187 2.27 19.96 3.89
CA THR A 187 2.26 20.21 5.35
C THR A 187 0.87 20.01 5.93
N CYS A 188 0.79 19.49 7.16
CA CYS A 188 -0.48 19.43 7.90
C CYS A 188 -0.92 20.80 8.45
N ALA A 189 -0.01 21.79 8.47
CA ALA A 189 -0.24 23.07 9.13
C ALA A 189 -1.36 23.85 8.41
N GLY A 190 -2.36 24.30 9.18
CA GLY A 190 -3.53 24.99 8.65
C GLY A 190 -4.58 24.06 7.99
N VAL A 191 -4.28 22.77 7.82
CA VAL A 191 -5.20 21.79 7.23
C VAL A 191 -5.82 20.89 8.30
N CYS A 192 -4.99 20.30 9.17
CA CYS A 192 -5.44 19.28 10.13
C CYS A 192 -5.76 19.83 11.53
N GLY A 193 -5.94 21.15 11.67
CA GLY A 193 -6.29 21.79 12.93
C GLY A 193 -5.36 21.41 14.08
N SER A 194 -5.92 21.04 15.23
CA SER A 194 -5.17 20.67 16.45
C SER A 194 -4.44 19.33 16.38
N VAL A 195 -4.71 18.51 15.35
CA VAL A 195 -4.02 17.22 15.14
C VAL A 195 -2.63 17.45 14.52
N CYS A 196 -2.43 18.60 13.87
CA CYS A 196 -1.14 18.98 13.32
C CYS A 196 -0.23 19.58 14.40
N ALA A 197 1.01 19.10 14.46
CA ALA A 197 2.06 19.65 15.33
C ALA A 197 3.22 20.26 14.53
N ALA A 198 3.07 20.41 13.20
CA ALA A 198 4.05 21.07 12.35
C ALA A 198 4.01 22.59 12.56
N SER A 199 5.16 23.22 12.36
CA SER A 199 5.27 24.68 12.32
C SER A 199 4.41 25.27 11.18
N PRO A 200 3.70 26.39 11.39
CA PRO A 200 2.97 27.09 10.33
C PRO A 200 3.92 27.79 9.34
N THR A 201 5.16 28.04 9.74
CA THR A 201 6.19 28.57 8.85
C THR A 201 6.87 27.42 8.12
N PRO A 202 6.85 27.41 6.76
CA PRO A 202 7.56 26.41 5.98
C PRO A 202 9.04 26.38 6.38
N LEU A 203 9.54 25.19 6.69
CA LEU A 203 10.96 25.01 6.95
C LEU A 203 11.72 25.09 5.62
N ALA A 204 12.98 25.53 5.69
CA ALA A 204 13.84 25.53 4.53
C ALA A 204 13.99 24.10 3.97
N TYR A 205 14.14 24.02 2.66
CA TYR A 205 14.28 22.77 1.94
C TYR A 205 15.64 22.72 1.25
N THR A 206 16.36 21.63 1.48
CA THR A 206 17.72 21.37 1.03
C THR A 206 17.73 20.06 0.26
N PRO A 207 18.00 20.10 -1.04
CA PRO A 207 18.07 18.89 -1.85
C PRO A 207 19.16 17.93 -1.36
N GLY A 208 18.86 16.63 -1.34
CA GLY A 208 19.71 15.53 -0.89
C GLY A 208 20.72 15.05 -1.94
N CYS A 209 20.64 15.57 -3.17
CA CYS A 209 21.54 15.27 -4.27
C CYS A 209 22.61 16.36 -4.48
N ASN A 210 23.66 16.02 -5.22
CA ASN A 210 24.76 16.94 -5.51
C ASN A 210 24.35 18.03 -6.51
N HIS A 211 25.00 19.21 -6.43
CA HIS A 211 24.85 20.31 -7.40
C HIS A 211 23.42 20.83 -7.61
N ALA A 212 22.57 20.67 -6.61
CA ALA A 212 21.22 21.22 -6.65
C ALA A 212 21.24 22.74 -6.84
N LYS A 213 20.46 23.24 -7.80
CA LYS A 213 20.25 24.68 -7.97
C LYS A 213 19.14 25.11 -7.02
N THR A 214 19.48 25.78 -5.93
CA THR A 214 18.53 26.24 -4.90
C THR A 214 17.68 27.45 -5.31
N SER A 215 17.72 27.83 -6.60
CA SER A 215 17.02 28.99 -7.15
C SER A 215 16.29 28.58 -8.43
N GLY A 216 14.99 28.28 -8.31
CA GLY A 216 14.11 27.96 -9.43
C GLY A 216 13.37 26.63 -9.24
N THR A 217 12.08 26.61 -9.60
CA THR A 217 11.19 25.45 -9.64
C THR A 217 11.92 24.19 -10.10
N THR A 218 11.97 23.19 -9.23
CA THR A 218 12.55 21.87 -9.48
C THR A 218 11.68 21.11 -10.47
N ASN A 219 12.00 21.22 -11.75
CA ASN A 219 11.62 20.18 -12.71
C ASN A 219 12.56 19.01 -12.51
N TRP A 220 12.03 17.93 -11.95
CA TRP A 220 12.73 16.66 -11.89
C TRP A 220 13.04 16.22 -13.32
N SER A 221 14.29 15.85 -13.56
CA SER A 221 14.71 15.28 -14.82
C SER A 221 13.91 14.01 -15.06
N ALA A 222 13.12 14.00 -16.14
CA ALA A 222 12.47 12.80 -16.62
C ALA A 222 13.50 11.66 -16.67
N ALA A 223 13.13 10.51 -16.10
CA ALA A 223 13.92 9.29 -16.24
C ALA A 223 14.44 9.14 -17.69
N PRO A 224 15.71 8.77 -17.88
CA PRO A 224 16.25 8.56 -19.22
C PRO A 224 15.40 7.55 -19.99
N PRO A 225 15.34 7.66 -21.34
CA PRO A 225 14.62 6.70 -22.16
C PRO A 225 15.11 5.27 -21.89
N MET A 226 14.17 4.32 -21.97
CA MET A 226 14.35 2.90 -21.68
C MET A 226 15.67 2.38 -22.28
N ASP A 227 16.54 1.84 -21.43
CA ASP A 227 17.76 1.18 -21.89
C ASP A 227 17.39 -0.17 -22.53
N SER A 228 17.82 -0.37 -23.78
CA SER A 228 17.61 -1.61 -24.57
C SER A 228 18.05 -2.89 -23.85
N THR A 229 18.92 -2.77 -22.84
CA THR A 229 19.36 -3.89 -22.00
C THR A 229 18.19 -4.57 -21.27
N TRP A 230 17.12 -3.82 -20.98
CA TRP A 230 15.95 -4.30 -20.23
C TRP A 230 14.76 -4.69 -21.12
N GLU A 231 14.87 -4.53 -22.44
CA GLU A 231 13.78 -4.76 -23.40
C GLU A 231 13.19 -6.18 -23.29
N SER A 232 14.04 -7.20 -23.16
CA SER A 232 13.61 -8.60 -22.98
C SER A 232 12.88 -8.87 -21.65
N LEU A 233 13.23 -8.14 -20.58
CA LEU A 233 12.52 -8.23 -19.30
C LEU A 233 11.13 -7.60 -19.42
N TYR A 234 11.01 -6.49 -20.15
CA TYR A 234 9.73 -5.86 -20.42
C TYR A 234 8.84 -6.70 -21.34
N GLU A 235 9.39 -7.33 -22.38
CA GLU A 235 8.64 -8.30 -23.21
C GLU A 235 8.12 -9.48 -22.38
N TYR A 236 8.89 -9.95 -21.39
CA TYR A 236 8.46 -10.98 -20.46
C TYR A 236 7.38 -10.50 -19.48
N MET A 237 7.45 -9.24 -19.02
CA MET A 237 6.42 -8.65 -18.14
C MET A 237 5.12 -8.30 -18.87
N ASP A 238 5.19 -8.05 -20.18
CA ASP A 238 4.04 -7.84 -21.06
C ASP A 238 3.33 -9.15 -21.46
N GLU A 239 3.89 -10.33 -21.08
CA GLU A 239 3.15 -11.57 -21.23
C GLU A 239 1.89 -11.52 -20.33
N PRO A 240 0.68 -11.66 -20.91
CA PRO A 240 -0.53 -11.62 -20.13
C PRO A 240 -0.51 -12.76 -19.12
N LEU A 241 -0.49 -12.41 -17.83
CA LEU A 241 -0.77 -13.34 -16.74
C LEU A 241 -2.03 -14.11 -17.09
N THR A 242 -1.90 -15.42 -17.30
CA THR A 242 -2.98 -16.30 -17.72
C THR A 242 -4.20 -16.05 -16.85
N ASP A 243 -5.24 -15.54 -17.50
CA ASP A 243 -6.48 -15.07 -16.89
C ASP A 243 -7.11 -16.19 -16.03
N SER A 244 -7.07 -16.00 -14.71
CA SER A 244 -7.66 -16.93 -13.74
C SER A 244 -9.19 -16.82 -13.68
N SER A 245 -9.81 -15.97 -14.51
CA SER A 245 -11.27 -15.86 -14.65
C SER A 245 -11.95 -17.18 -15.02
N ALA A 246 -11.24 -18.09 -15.72
CA ALA A 246 -11.76 -19.41 -16.08
C ALA A 246 -12.06 -20.30 -14.87
N ILE A 247 -11.32 -20.14 -13.76
CA ILE A 247 -11.52 -20.92 -12.53
C ILE A 247 -12.77 -20.43 -11.77
N ASN A 248 -13.11 -19.14 -11.88
CA ASN A 248 -14.27 -18.56 -11.22
C ASN A 248 -15.60 -19.01 -11.85
N ILE A 249 -15.64 -19.12 -13.19
CA ILE A 249 -16.87 -19.54 -13.90
C ILE A 249 -17.21 -21.00 -13.60
N ALA A 250 -16.21 -21.90 -13.57
CA ALA A 250 -16.43 -23.30 -13.27
C ALA A 250 -16.99 -23.53 -11.84
N ASN A 251 -16.49 -22.77 -10.86
CA ASN A 251 -16.99 -22.83 -9.48
C ASN A 251 -18.41 -22.29 -9.34
N VAL A 252 -18.75 -21.19 -10.01
CA VAL A 252 -20.10 -20.62 -9.98
C VAL A 252 -21.11 -21.58 -10.63
N VAL A 253 -20.77 -22.16 -11.79
CA VAL A 253 -21.64 -23.14 -12.46
C VAL A 253 -21.79 -24.42 -11.63
N GLY A 254 -20.71 -24.91 -11.02
CA GLY A 254 -20.73 -26.07 -10.12
C GLY A 254 -21.65 -25.86 -8.92
N CYS A 255 -21.59 -24.69 -8.26
CA CYS A 255 -22.46 -24.33 -7.14
C CYS A 255 -23.94 -24.27 -7.53
N LEU A 256 -24.27 -23.75 -8.72
CA LEU A 256 -25.66 -23.65 -9.19
C LEU A 256 -26.27 -25.03 -9.47
N VAL A 257 -25.51 -25.96 -10.06
CA VAL A 257 -25.96 -27.33 -10.33
C VAL A 257 -26.18 -28.10 -9.02
N LEU A 258 -25.27 -27.97 -8.05
CA LEU A 258 -25.41 -28.58 -6.73
C LEU A 258 -26.66 -28.07 -6.00
N TRP A 259 -26.90 -26.76 -6.03
CA TRP A 259 -28.11 -26.16 -5.45
C TRP A 259 -29.39 -26.67 -6.09
N ALA A 260 -29.44 -26.80 -7.41
CA ALA A 260 -30.59 -27.34 -8.12
C ALA A 260 -30.87 -28.80 -7.74
N LEU A 261 -29.83 -29.62 -7.59
CA LEU A 261 -29.95 -31.02 -7.17
C LEU A 261 -30.45 -31.16 -5.73
N VAL A 262 -29.94 -30.33 -4.81
CA VAL A 262 -30.38 -30.31 -3.40
C VAL A 262 -31.86 -29.89 -3.32
N CYS A 263 -32.25 -28.83 -4.01
CA CYS A 263 -33.65 -28.39 -4.07
C CYS A 263 -34.56 -29.47 -4.68
N GLY A 264 -34.12 -30.13 -5.76
CA GLY A 264 -34.86 -31.22 -6.39
C GLY A 264 -35.06 -32.41 -5.45
N ALA A 265 -34.02 -32.81 -4.72
CA ALA A 265 -34.09 -33.87 -3.72
C ALA A 265 -35.03 -33.53 -2.57
N LEU A 266 -34.98 -32.28 -2.06
CA LEU A 266 -35.87 -31.81 -0.99
C LEU A 266 -37.34 -31.82 -1.44
N VAL A 267 -37.64 -31.37 -2.66
CA VAL A 267 -39.00 -31.42 -3.22
C VAL A 267 -39.49 -32.85 -3.41
N TYR A 268 -38.62 -33.75 -3.87
CA TYR A 268 -38.95 -35.17 -4.04
C TYR A 268 -39.25 -35.84 -2.69
N VAL A 269 -38.44 -35.58 -1.68
CA VAL A 269 -38.65 -36.07 -0.31
C VAL A 269 -39.95 -35.50 0.27
N TYR A 270 -40.20 -34.19 0.13
CA TYR A 270 -41.42 -33.55 0.61
C TYR A 270 -42.70 -34.12 -0.04
N ARG A 271 -42.64 -34.47 -1.34
CA ARG A 271 -43.76 -35.10 -2.04
C ARG A 271 -44.00 -36.56 -1.66
N ASN A 272 -42.96 -37.28 -1.25
CA ASN A 272 -43.05 -38.71 -0.95
C ASN A 272 -43.22 -39.03 0.55
N ILE A 273 -42.99 -38.07 1.45
CA ILE A 273 -43.33 -38.17 2.89
C ILE A 273 -44.70 -37.54 3.17
N GLN A 274 -45.71 -37.89 2.38
CA GLN A 274 -47.11 -37.72 2.80
C GLN A 274 -47.73 -39.11 2.99
N PRO A 275 -47.53 -39.75 4.15
CA PRO A 275 -48.37 -40.86 4.56
C PRO A 275 -49.75 -40.32 4.99
N SER A 276 -50.77 -40.90 4.38
CA SER A 276 -52.18 -40.89 4.78
C SER A 276 -52.38 -41.12 6.28
N ASN A 277 -53.15 -40.25 6.96
CA ASN A 277 -54.36 -40.61 7.72
C ASN A 277 -55.05 -39.41 8.43
N PRO A 278 -56.35 -39.54 8.82
CA PRO A 278 -57.30 -38.41 8.89
C PRO A 278 -57.82 -38.07 10.32
N VAL A 279 -58.59 -36.96 10.39
CA VAL A 279 -59.58 -36.48 11.41
C VAL A 279 -59.05 -36.09 12.81
N GLU A 280 -59.21 -34.82 13.24
CA GLU A 280 -60.32 -34.35 14.10
C GLU A 280 -60.13 -32.87 14.55
N THR A 281 -61.28 -32.20 14.69
CA THR A 281 -61.56 -30.81 15.05
C THR A 281 -61.19 -30.40 16.50
N GLN A 282 -61.27 -29.08 16.76
CA GLN A 282 -61.39 -28.39 18.08
C GLN A 282 -60.11 -27.98 18.85
N ASN A 283 -59.73 -26.69 18.77
CA ASN A 283 -60.13 -25.68 19.77
C ASN A 283 -59.37 -24.35 19.58
N THR A 284 -60.03 -23.41 18.90
CA THR A 284 -59.86 -21.98 19.11
C THR A 284 -60.45 -21.60 20.48
N SER A 285 -59.63 -21.55 21.52
CA SER A 285 -60.01 -20.89 22.79
C SER A 285 -58.76 -20.56 23.63
N LEU A 286 -57.99 -19.55 23.24
CA LEU A 286 -57.06 -18.87 24.16
C LEU A 286 -56.66 -17.45 23.77
N MET A 287 -57.15 -16.93 22.63
CA MET A 287 -56.91 -15.55 22.17
C MET A 287 -58.06 -14.56 22.46
N GLU A 288 -59.10 -14.95 23.21
CA GLU A 288 -60.22 -14.05 23.57
C GLU A 288 -60.30 -13.65 25.06
N SER A 289 -59.41 -14.13 25.93
CA SER A 289 -59.53 -13.84 27.38
C SER A 289 -58.54 -12.82 27.96
N LEU A 290 -57.59 -12.26 27.20
CA LEU A 290 -56.60 -11.31 27.76
C LEU A 290 -56.64 -9.89 27.17
N VAL A 291 -57.51 -9.61 26.19
CA VAL A 291 -57.72 -8.24 25.66
C VAL A 291 -58.81 -7.47 26.42
N SER A 292 -59.55 -8.08 27.35
CA SER A 292 -60.57 -7.37 28.15
C SER A 292 -60.04 -6.77 29.48
N ARG A 293 -58.72 -6.67 29.68
CA ARG A 293 -58.12 -5.99 30.85
C ARG A 293 -57.24 -4.78 30.55
N ALA A 294 -57.32 -4.24 29.34
CA ALA A 294 -56.74 -2.93 29.01
C ALA A 294 -57.78 -1.79 28.97
N MET A 295 -58.92 -1.98 29.63
CA MET A 295 -59.80 -0.89 30.08
C MET A 295 -60.12 -1.08 31.57
N ALA A 296 -59.14 -0.73 32.41
CA ALA A 296 -59.28 -0.24 33.78
C ALA A 296 -58.07 0.64 34.08
#